data_AF-J9VQM4-F1
#
_entry.id   AF-J9VQM4-F1
#
_cell.length_a   1.000
_cell.length_b   1.000
_cell.length_c   1.000
_cell.angle_alpha   90.00
_cell.angle_beta   90.00
_cell.angle_gamma   90.00
#
_symmetry.space_group_name_H-M   'P 1'
#
loop_
_entity.id
_entity.type
_entity.pdbx_description
1 polymer ?
#
loop_
_entity_poly.entity_id
_entity_poly.type
_entity_poly.pdbx_seq_one_letter_code
_entity_poly.pdbx_strand_id
1 'polypeptide(L)'
;MASSEPTPRALSVSSTLSSAIASLENDQNLRKQIKESVEPIEDLARSAWSEINKIHSAPASQHPDICDSSLEVIKKIAPLWVGVAELIPQGEFYRYLYAVGPIMRSLTTTIVFARFMLHDELTPAFTVSSLIGLEQEETKAILLSAEDYLQGVIGAVNELPRLSINAVTSQNFELPVKIAAFVNDIFASYSLLNLRNDALRRRFDSLKYDLKRCEDVVYDLTLRGLAPAPKA
;
A
#
# COMPACT_ATOMS: atom_id res chain seq x y z
N MET A 1 -31.72 -48.07 34.02
CA MET A 1 -31.28 -46.65 34.08
C MET A 1 -31.90 -45.96 32.87
N ALA A 2 -33.02 -45.27 33.06
CA ALA A 2 -33.71 -44.58 31.97
C ALA A 2 -32.95 -43.29 31.63
N SER A 3 -32.34 -43.24 30.46
CA SER A 3 -31.86 -42.00 29.84
C SER A 3 -33.05 -41.09 29.63
N SER A 4 -33.15 -40.02 30.42
CA SER A 4 -34.18 -39.01 30.27
C SER A 4 -34.04 -38.33 28.91
N GLU A 5 -35.10 -38.40 28.10
CA GLU A 5 -35.12 -37.74 26.80
C GLU A 5 -34.88 -36.23 26.98
N PRO A 6 -34.02 -35.62 26.15
CA PRO A 6 -33.68 -34.21 26.27
C PRO A 6 -34.94 -33.35 26.05
N THR A 7 -35.16 -32.40 26.96
CA THR A 7 -36.33 -31.51 26.87
C THR A 7 -36.35 -30.73 25.54
N PRO A 8 -37.52 -30.36 25.00
CA PRO A 8 -37.62 -29.54 23.78
C PRO A 8 -36.80 -28.25 23.84
N ARG A 9 -36.68 -27.65 25.03
CA ARG A 9 -35.82 -26.49 25.30
C ARG A 9 -34.34 -26.83 25.11
N ALA A 10 -33.88 -27.94 25.68
CA ALA A 10 -32.48 -28.37 25.56
C ALA A 10 -32.10 -28.68 24.10
N LEU A 11 -33.01 -29.29 23.34
CA LEU A 11 -32.82 -29.55 21.90
C LEU A 11 -32.76 -28.24 21.09
N SER A 12 -33.63 -27.27 21.38
CA SER A 12 -33.61 -25.95 20.72
C SER A 12 -32.31 -25.19 21.01
N VAL A 13 -31.86 -25.17 22.28
CA VAL A 13 -30.60 -24.52 22.66
C VAL A 13 -29.42 -25.20 22.00
N SER A 14 -29.35 -26.54 22.05
CA SER A 14 -28.25 -27.29 21.46
C SER A 14 -28.17 -27.11 19.95
N SER A 15 -29.30 -27.24 19.22
CA SER A 15 -29.31 -27.05 17.76
C SER A 15 -28.95 -25.63 17.33
N THR A 16 -29.46 -24.61 18.02
CA THR A 16 -29.18 -23.20 17.71
C THR A 16 -27.71 -22.87 17.97
N LEU A 17 -27.16 -23.28 19.12
CA LEU A 17 -25.75 -23.04 19.45
C LEU A 17 -24.81 -23.81 18.52
N SER A 18 -25.13 -25.05 18.18
CA SER A 18 -24.32 -25.83 17.23
C SER A 18 -24.26 -25.17 15.86
N SER A 19 -25.37 -24.63 15.36
CA SER A 19 -25.37 -23.88 14.10
C SER A 19 -24.53 -22.60 14.18
N ALA A 20 -24.59 -21.87 15.30
CA ALA A 20 -23.78 -20.66 15.50
C ALA A 20 -22.29 -20.97 15.60
N ILE A 21 -21.92 -22.06 16.30
CA ILE A 21 -20.54 -22.54 16.40
C ILE A 21 -20.01 -22.93 15.02
N ALA A 22 -20.75 -23.72 14.25
CA ALA A 22 -20.35 -24.11 12.89
C ALA A 22 -20.16 -22.90 11.97
N SER A 23 -21.02 -21.87 12.08
CA SER A 23 -20.84 -20.63 11.32
C SER A 23 -19.58 -19.87 11.72
N LEU A 24 -19.22 -19.86 13.00
CA LEU A 24 -18.01 -19.22 13.49
C LEU A 24 -16.75 -19.96 13.01
N GLU A 25 -16.75 -21.29 13.07
CA GLU A 25 -15.66 -22.14 12.58
C GLU A 25 -15.45 -21.96 11.07
N ASN A 26 -16.54 -21.91 10.29
CA ASN A 26 -16.47 -21.62 8.86
C ASN A 26 -15.86 -20.24 8.56
N ASP A 27 -16.25 -19.19 9.29
CA ASP A 27 -15.66 -17.86 9.13
C ASP A 27 -14.17 -17.88 9.47
N GLN A 28 -13.77 -18.54 10.55
CA GLN A 28 -12.35 -18.66 10.93
C GLN A 28 -11.52 -19.41 9.88
N ASN A 29 -12.06 -20.49 9.33
CA ASN A 29 -11.41 -21.25 8.26
C ASN A 29 -11.27 -20.42 6.99
N LEU A 30 -12.32 -19.70 6.58
CA LEU A 30 -12.28 -18.84 5.40
C LEU A 30 -11.26 -17.70 5.57
N ARG A 31 -11.24 -17.06 6.74
CA ARG A 31 -10.24 -16.04 7.10
C ARG A 31 -8.80 -16.55 6.97
N LYS A 32 -8.57 -17.81 7.34
CA LYS A 32 -7.26 -18.46 7.21
C LYS A 32 -6.91 -18.71 5.75
N GLN A 33 -7.84 -19.29 4.98
CA GLN A 33 -7.66 -19.55 3.55
C GLN A 33 -7.38 -18.27 2.76
N ILE A 34 -8.08 -17.17 3.06
CA ILE A 34 -7.83 -15.87 2.40
C ILE A 34 -6.41 -15.39 2.69
N LYS A 35 -5.93 -15.49 3.93
CA LYS A 35 -4.54 -15.11 4.25
C LYS A 35 -3.53 -15.96 3.49
N GLU A 36 -3.72 -17.27 3.48
CA GLU A 36 -2.85 -18.22 2.75
C GLU A 36 -2.84 -17.91 1.25
N SER A 37 -3.99 -17.55 0.66
CA SER A 37 -4.09 -17.17 -0.75
C SER A 37 -3.36 -15.86 -1.10
N VAL A 38 -3.12 -15.00 -0.11
CA VAL A 38 -2.42 -13.72 -0.28
C VAL A 38 -0.90 -13.87 -0.15
N GLU A 39 -0.38 -14.94 0.47
CA GLU A 39 1.06 -15.14 0.67
C GLU A 39 1.90 -15.05 -0.62
N PRO A 40 1.51 -15.65 -1.76
CA PRO A 40 2.27 -15.52 -3.01
C PRO A 40 2.33 -14.08 -3.53
N ILE A 41 1.29 -13.28 -3.24
CA ILE A 41 1.25 -11.85 -3.57
C ILE A 41 2.22 -11.09 -2.67
N GLU A 42 2.27 -11.42 -1.38
CA GLU A 42 3.23 -10.82 -0.44
C GLU A 42 4.69 -11.11 -0.84
N ASP A 43 4.99 -12.32 -1.32
CA ASP A 43 6.32 -12.68 -1.82
C ASP A 43 6.77 -11.83 -3.01
N LEU A 44 5.89 -11.63 -3.98
CA LEU A 44 6.16 -10.77 -5.13
C LEU A 44 6.24 -9.30 -4.73
N ALA A 45 5.38 -8.83 -3.82
CA ALA A 45 5.44 -7.47 -3.30
C ALA A 45 6.76 -7.20 -2.55
N ARG A 46 7.23 -8.15 -1.73
CA ARG A 46 8.55 -8.06 -1.06
C ARG A 46 9.68 -8.02 -2.08
N SER A 47 9.58 -8.81 -3.14
CA SER A 47 10.57 -8.84 -4.22
C SER A 47 10.60 -7.52 -4.99
N ALA A 48 9.43 -6.95 -5.34
CA ALA A 48 9.31 -5.65 -5.99
C ALA A 48 9.85 -4.52 -5.10
N TRP A 49 9.55 -4.58 -3.80
CA TRP A 49 10.09 -3.63 -2.81
C TRP A 49 11.61 -3.74 -2.68
N SER A 50 12.16 -4.96 -2.67
CA SER A 50 13.60 -5.18 -2.65
C SER A 50 14.28 -4.64 -3.91
N GLU A 51 13.61 -4.74 -5.06
CA GLU A 51 14.12 -4.20 -6.32
C GLU A 51 14.19 -2.68 -6.27
N ILE A 52 13.09 -2.00 -5.94
CA ILE A 52 13.06 -0.52 -5.93
C ILE A 52 14.01 0.08 -4.89
N ASN A 53 14.24 -0.60 -3.76
CA ASN A 53 15.16 -0.14 -2.72
C ASN A 53 16.61 0.01 -3.20
N LYS A 54 17.00 -0.65 -4.30
CA LYS A 54 18.34 -0.49 -4.89
C LYS A 54 18.63 0.96 -5.31
N ILE A 55 17.60 1.76 -5.60
CA ILE A 55 17.72 3.19 -5.95
C ILE A 55 18.53 3.97 -4.90
N HIS A 56 18.43 3.60 -3.62
CA HIS A 56 19.16 4.28 -2.55
C HIS A 56 20.68 4.16 -2.65
N SER A 57 21.19 3.17 -3.39
CA SER A 57 22.63 2.93 -3.57
C SER A 57 23.09 2.98 -5.03
N ALA A 58 22.15 3.00 -5.98
CA ALA A 58 22.44 2.96 -7.41
C ALA A 58 22.71 4.37 -7.98
N PRO A 59 23.59 4.50 -8.99
CA PRO A 59 23.74 5.74 -9.75
C PRO A 59 22.41 6.18 -10.39
N ALA A 60 22.22 7.50 -10.54
CA ALA A 60 21.01 8.07 -11.13
C ALA A 60 20.66 7.52 -12.51
N SER A 61 21.66 7.14 -13.30
CA SER A 61 21.47 6.52 -14.63
C SER A 61 20.76 5.17 -14.59
N GLN A 62 20.77 4.46 -13.46
CA GLN A 62 20.12 3.16 -13.29
C GLN A 62 18.73 3.27 -12.65
N HIS A 63 18.33 4.45 -12.18
CA HIS A 63 17.04 4.62 -11.49
C HIS A 63 15.84 4.22 -12.36
N PRO A 64 15.77 4.57 -13.67
CA PRO A 64 14.66 4.13 -14.52
C PRO A 64 14.56 2.61 -14.64
N ASP A 65 15.68 1.94 -14.93
CA ASP A 65 15.72 0.48 -15.08
C ASP A 65 15.29 -0.26 -13.81
N ILE A 66 15.67 0.27 -12.63
CA ILE A 66 15.26 -0.29 -11.34
C ILE A 66 13.76 -0.10 -11.12
N CYS A 67 13.21 1.08 -11.45
CA CYS A 67 11.78 1.33 -11.35
C CYS A 67 10.98 0.40 -12.26
N ASP A 68 11.38 0.28 -13.52
CA ASP A 68 10.72 -0.59 -14.48
C ASP A 68 10.81 -2.06 -14.05
N SER A 69 11.99 -2.50 -13.59
CA SER A 69 12.17 -3.88 -13.07
C SER A 69 11.25 -4.17 -11.89
N SER A 70 11.08 -3.22 -10.97
CA SER A 70 10.14 -3.36 -9.83
C SER A 70 8.69 -3.46 -10.32
N LEU A 71 8.28 -2.62 -11.27
CA LEU A 71 6.94 -2.65 -11.87
C LEU A 71 6.69 -3.95 -12.66
N GLU A 72 7.69 -4.50 -13.35
CA GLU A 72 7.60 -5.80 -14.02
C GLU A 72 7.40 -6.96 -13.03
N VAL A 73 7.98 -6.88 -11.83
CA VAL A 73 7.68 -7.85 -10.76
C VAL A 73 6.21 -7.73 -10.32
N ILE A 74 5.71 -6.51 -10.16
CA ILE A 74 4.32 -6.27 -9.76
C ILE A 74 3.32 -6.79 -10.79
N LYS A 75 3.59 -6.66 -12.09
CA LYS A 75 2.71 -7.19 -13.15
C LYS A 75 2.45 -8.69 -13.03
N LYS A 76 3.38 -9.45 -12.44
CA LYS A 76 3.23 -10.90 -12.21
C LYS A 76 2.17 -11.24 -11.15
N ILE A 77 1.70 -10.26 -10.38
CA ILE A 77 0.70 -10.43 -9.32
C ILE A 77 -0.71 -10.59 -9.90
N ALA A 78 -1.01 -9.95 -11.03
CA ALA A 78 -2.35 -9.92 -11.62
C ALA A 78 -3.09 -11.28 -11.60
N PRO A 79 -2.51 -12.40 -12.08
CA PRO A 79 -3.21 -13.69 -12.06
C PRO A 79 -3.47 -14.27 -10.67
N LEU A 80 -2.73 -13.85 -9.64
CA LEU A 80 -2.86 -14.37 -8.27
C LEU A 80 -4.10 -13.83 -7.56
N TRP A 81 -4.58 -12.65 -7.94
CA TRP A 81 -5.79 -12.07 -7.36
C TRP A 81 -7.05 -12.90 -7.61
N VAL A 82 -7.08 -13.70 -8.69
CA VAL A 82 -8.22 -14.58 -9.01
C VAL A 82 -8.50 -15.55 -7.86
N GLY A 83 -7.45 -16.21 -7.34
CA GLY A 83 -7.61 -17.14 -6.21
C GLY A 83 -8.07 -16.47 -4.92
N VAL A 84 -7.69 -15.20 -4.70
CA VAL A 84 -8.19 -14.40 -3.56
C VAL A 84 -9.66 -14.02 -3.78
N ALA A 85 -10.02 -13.62 -5.00
CA ALA A 85 -11.35 -13.15 -5.34
C ALA A 85 -12.40 -14.27 -5.24
N GLU A 86 -12.05 -15.49 -5.64
CA GLU A 86 -12.91 -16.68 -5.53
C GLU A 86 -13.29 -17.01 -4.07
N LEU A 87 -12.43 -16.68 -3.11
CA LEU A 87 -12.69 -16.92 -1.69
C LEU A 87 -13.57 -15.85 -1.04
N ILE A 88 -13.66 -14.65 -1.62
CA ILE A 88 -14.40 -13.54 -1.01
C ILE A 88 -15.88 -13.63 -1.42
N PRO A 89 -16.81 -13.82 -0.47
CA PRO A 89 -18.24 -13.83 -0.78
C PRO A 89 -18.68 -12.50 -1.38
N GLN A 90 -19.62 -12.57 -2.32
CA GLN A 90 -20.13 -11.39 -3.01
C GLN A 90 -20.70 -10.37 -2.02
N GLY A 91 -20.23 -9.13 -2.08
CA GLY A 91 -20.66 -8.05 -1.18
C GLY A 91 -19.99 -8.05 0.19
N GLU A 92 -19.14 -9.02 0.53
CA GLU A 92 -18.47 -9.12 1.83
C GLU A 92 -17.02 -8.63 1.81
N PHE A 93 -16.56 -7.97 0.74
CA PHE A 93 -15.17 -7.49 0.62
C PHE A 93 -14.65 -6.77 1.87
N TYR A 94 -15.42 -5.80 2.39
CA TYR A 94 -15.01 -5.00 3.56
C TYR A 94 -14.84 -5.83 4.84
N ARG A 95 -15.48 -7.00 4.94
CA ARG A 95 -15.30 -7.95 6.07
C ARG A 95 -13.89 -8.55 6.07
N TYR A 96 -13.31 -8.73 4.88
CA TYR A 96 -11.99 -9.36 4.68
C TYR A 96 -10.88 -8.35 4.34
N LEU A 97 -11.19 -7.05 4.38
CA LEU A 97 -10.23 -5.97 4.13
C LEU A 97 -9.00 -6.04 5.05
N TYR A 98 -9.13 -6.57 6.27
CA TYR A 98 -7.99 -6.70 7.18
C TYR A 98 -6.88 -7.62 6.63
N ALA A 99 -7.22 -8.57 5.75
CA ALA A 99 -6.26 -9.49 5.12
C ALA A 99 -5.65 -8.89 3.85
N VAL A 100 -6.47 -8.21 3.03
CA VAL A 100 -6.06 -7.69 1.71
C VAL A 100 -5.49 -6.26 1.79
N GLY A 101 -5.98 -5.43 2.71
CA GLY A 101 -5.56 -4.04 2.87
C GLY A 101 -4.04 -3.86 3.09
N PRO A 102 -3.37 -4.62 4.00
CA PRO A 102 -1.92 -4.49 4.19
C PRO A 102 -1.11 -4.66 2.90
N ILE A 103 -1.45 -5.65 2.08
CA ILE A 103 -0.75 -5.90 0.84
C ILE A 103 -1.08 -4.84 -0.22
N MET A 104 -2.33 -4.35 -0.29
CA MET A 104 -2.71 -3.22 -1.15
C MET A 104 -1.91 -1.95 -0.85
N ARG A 105 -1.72 -1.64 0.43
CA ARG A 105 -0.90 -0.49 0.87
C ARG A 105 0.56 -0.64 0.46
N SER A 106 1.13 -1.84 0.60
CA SER A 106 2.51 -2.15 0.22
C SER A 106 2.74 -2.03 -1.29
N LEU A 107 1.82 -2.58 -2.09
CA LEU A 107 1.86 -2.46 -3.55
C LEU A 107 1.70 -1.01 -4.00
N THR A 108 0.74 -0.29 -3.43
CA THR A 108 0.55 1.15 -3.71
C THR A 108 1.81 1.94 -3.38
N THR A 109 2.44 1.67 -2.23
CA THR A 109 3.71 2.32 -1.83
C THR A 109 4.79 2.13 -2.90
N THR A 110 4.98 0.88 -3.35
CA THR A 110 6.00 0.54 -4.35
C THR A 110 5.70 1.20 -5.70
N ILE A 111 4.45 1.14 -6.17
CA ILE A 111 4.03 1.71 -7.46
C ILE A 111 4.16 3.23 -7.46
N VAL A 112 3.65 3.89 -6.42
CA VAL A 112 3.72 5.36 -6.32
C VAL A 112 5.17 5.82 -6.27
N PHE A 113 6.02 5.13 -5.52
CA PHE A 113 7.44 5.45 -5.46
C PHE A 113 8.13 5.29 -6.83
N ALA A 114 7.97 4.12 -7.47
CA ALA A 114 8.57 3.86 -8.78
C ALA A 114 8.09 4.85 -9.85
N ARG A 115 6.78 5.13 -9.90
CA ARG A 115 6.21 6.04 -10.90
C ARG A 115 6.52 7.50 -10.65
N PHE A 116 6.64 7.94 -9.40
CA PHE A 116 7.17 9.27 -9.09
C PHE A 116 8.58 9.44 -9.68
N MET A 117 9.45 8.44 -9.50
CA MET A 117 10.82 8.48 -10.06
C MET A 117 10.84 8.50 -11.60
N LEU A 118 9.87 7.86 -12.26
CA LEU A 118 9.79 7.79 -13.72
C LEU A 118 9.12 9.01 -14.36
N HIS A 119 8.14 9.61 -13.68
CA HIS A 119 7.18 10.53 -14.31
C HIS A 119 6.99 11.85 -13.55
N ASP A 120 7.56 12.00 -12.35
CA ASP A 120 7.41 13.20 -11.50
C ASP A 120 5.93 13.54 -11.21
N GLU A 121 5.10 12.51 -11.01
CA GLU A 121 3.65 12.64 -10.77
C GLU A 121 3.16 11.71 -9.66
N LEU A 122 2.02 12.07 -9.05
CA LEU A 122 1.30 11.17 -8.15
C LEU A 122 0.46 10.19 -8.98
N THR A 123 0.71 8.89 -8.82
CA THR A 123 -0.05 7.87 -9.55
C THR A 123 -1.49 7.78 -9.05
N PRO A 124 -2.51 7.94 -9.92
CA PRO A 124 -3.92 7.82 -9.52
C PRO A 124 -4.30 6.40 -9.05
N ALA A 125 -5.29 6.31 -8.16
CA ALA A 125 -5.75 5.03 -7.60
C ALA A 125 -6.23 4.01 -8.65
N PHE A 126 -6.86 4.48 -9.74
CA PHE A 126 -7.27 3.59 -10.84
C PHE A 126 -6.06 2.98 -11.55
N THR A 127 -5.02 3.78 -11.82
CA THR A 127 -3.77 3.29 -12.42
C THR A 127 -3.08 2.28 -11.51
N VAL A 128 -3.07 2.52 -10.19
CA VAL A 128 -2.54 1.54 -9.23
C VAL A 128 -3.33 0.23 -9.32
N SER A 129 -4.66 0.30 -9.32
CA SER A 129 -5.55 -0.87 -9.42
C SER A 129 -5.34 -1.66 -10.72
N SER A 130 -5.15 -0.96 -11.84
CA SER A 130 -4.80 -1.55 -13.13
C SER A 130 -3.47 -2.31 -13.08
N LEU A 131 -2.42 -1.67 -12.55
CA LEU A 131 -1.07 -2.24 -12.51
C LEU A 131 -0.96 -3.49 -11.63
N ILE A 132 -1.73 -3.56 -10.54
CA ILE A 132 -1.77 -4.75 -9.68
C ILE A 132 -2.72 -5.84 -10.19
N GLY A 133 -3.57 -5.54 -11.20
CA GLY A 133 -4.46 -6.52 -11.85
C GLY A 133 -5.89 -6.63 -11.31
N LEU A 134 -6.46 -5.56 -10.73
CA LEU A 134 -7.84 -5.57 -10.19
C LEU A 134 -8.93 -5.17 -11.19
N GLU A 135 -8.58 -4.81 -12.43
CA GLU A 135 -9.57 -4.37 -13.44
C GLU A 135 -10.25 -5.54 -14.18
N GLN A 136 -9.89 -6.79 -13.86
CA GLN A 136 -10.39 -7.99 -14.53
C GLN A 136 -11.79 -8.36 -13.99
N GLU A 137 -12.58 -9.08 -14.80
CA GLU A 137 -13.93 -9.48 -14.40
C GLU A 137 -13.92 -10.44 -13.21
N GLU A 138 -12.93 -11.33 -13.20
CA GLU A 138 -12.66 -12.33 -12.17
C GLU A 138 -12.24 -11.70 -10.84
N THR A 139 -11.69 -10.48 -10.86
CA THR A 139 -11.19 -9.77 -9.68
C THR A 139 -12.11 -8.64 -9.20
N LYS A 140 -13.30 -8.47 -9.81
CA LYS A 140 -14.29 -7.44 -9.45
C LYS A 140 -14.72 -7.43 -7.99
N ALA A 141 -14.57 -8.54 -7.28
CA ALA A 141 -14.88 -8.63 -5.84
C ALA A 141 -13.86 -7.89 -4.97
N ILE A 142 -12.67 -7.58 -5.50
CA ILE A 142 -11.57 -6.93 -4.80
C ILE A 142 -11.43 -5.50 -5.28
N LEU A 143 -11.31 -4.56 -4.35
CA LEU A 143 -11.13 -3.15 -4.65
C LEU A 143 -9.97 -2.57 -3.86
N LEU A 144 -9.24 -1.63 -4.48
CA LEU A 144 -8.33 -0.77 -3.76
C LEU A 144 -9.15 0.29 -3.01
N SER A 145 -9.24 0.15 -1.69
CA SER A 145 -9.96 1.12 -0.87
C SER A 145 -9.26 2.49 -0.90
N ALA A 146 -10.02 3.58 -0.81
CA ALA A 146 -9.45 4.92 -0.76
C ALA A 146 -8.51 5.08 0.44
N GLU A 147 -8.83 4.45 1.57
CA GLU A 147 -7.99 4.48 2.77
C GLU A 147 -6.65 3.77 2.52
N ASP A 148 -6.66 2.58 1.91
CA ASP A 148 -5.43 1.84 1.60
C ASP A 148 -4.58 2.58 0.56
N TYR A 149 -5.20 3.19 -0.44
CA TYR A 149 -4.48 4.04 -1.40
C TYR A 149 -3.78 5.21 -0.68
N LEU A 150 -4.52 5.99 0.12
CA LEU A 150 -3.97 7.14 0.85
C LEU A 150 -2.85 6.73 1.81
N GLN A 151 -3.00 5.58 2.48
CA GLN A 151 -1.98 5.02 3.35
C GLN A 151 -0.76 4.50 2.59
N GLY A 152 -0.92 4.01 1.36
CA GLY A 152 0.17 3.60 0.49
C GLY A 152 0.98 4.79 -0.03
N VAL A 153 0.30 5.87 -0.41
CA VAL A 153 0.96 7.13 -0.81
C VAL A 153 1.81 7.70 0.34
N ILE A 154 1.31 7.67 1.58
CA ILE A 154 2.12 8.04 2.75
C ILE A 154 3.39 7.17 2.84
N GLY A 155 3.25 5.86 2.61
CA GLY A 155 4.38 4.93 2.61
C GLY A 155 5.46 5.31 1.59
N ALA A 156 5.05 5.72 0.38
CA ALA A 156 5.99 6.17 -0.65
C ALA A 156 6.72 7.44 -0.22
N VAL A 157 5.99 8.41 0.34
CA VAL A 157 6.56 9.67 0.83
C VAL A 157 7.58 9.44 1.95
N ASN A 158 7.35 8.46 2.83
CA ASN A 158 8.27 8.18 3.96
C ASN A 158 9.68 7.75 3.49
N GLU A 159 9.85 7.23 2.27
CA GLU A 159 11.17 6.88 1.73
C GLU A 159 11.90 8.04 1.05
N LEU A 160 11.17 9.09 0.63
CA LEU A 160 11.74 10.17 -0.16
C LEU A 160 12.78 11.03 0.58
N PRO A 161 12.68 11.32 1.89
CA PRO A 161 13.74 12.03 2.62
C PRO A 161 15.08 11.30 2.58
N ARG A 162 15.05 9.95 2.71
CA ARG A 162 16.26 9.12 2.61
C ARG A 162 16.85 9.19 1.20
N LEU A 163 16.00 9.09 0.18
CA LEU A 163 16.43 9.21 -1.21
C LEU A 163 17.03 10.59 -1.50
N SER A 164 16.42 11.66 -0.99
CA SER A 164 16.90 13.04 -1.14
C SER A 164 18.35 13.19 -0.64
N ILE A 165 18.65 12.69 0.56
CA ILE A 165 20.02 12.70 1.12
C ILE A 165 21.00 11.89 0.25
N ASN A 166 20.59 10.71 -0.21
CA ASN A 166 21.44 9.85 -1.04
C ASN A 166 21.70 10.47 -2.44
N ALA A 167 20.72 11.21 -2.97
CA ALA A 167 20.85 11.93 -4.22
C ALA A 167 21.91 13.04 -4.10
N VAL A 168 21.88 13.83 -3.01
CA VAL A 168 22.93 14.83 -2.72
C VAL A 168 24.30 14.17 -2.62
N THR A 169 24.39 13.04 -1.91
CA THR A 169 25.65 12.28 -1.77
C THR A 169 26.20 11.82 -3.13
N SER A 170 25.31 11.50 -4.07
CA SER A 170 25.63 11.10 -5.44
C SER A 170 25.73 12.27 -6.42
N GLN A 171 25.80 13.51 -5.93
CA GLN A 171 25.87 14.76 -6.71
C GLN A 171 24.68 15.00 -7.65
N ASN A 172 23.55 14.34 -7.42
CA ASN A 172 22.28 14.66 -8.08
C ASN A 172 21.53 15.70 -7.23
N PHE A 173 21.76 16.98 -7.52
CA PHE A 173 21.14 18.08 -6.78
C PHE A 173 19.75 18.49 -7.31
N GLU A 174 19.32 17.95 -8.44
CA GLU A 174 18.00 18.21 -9.01
C GLU A 174 16.91 17.40 -8.30
N LEU A 175 17.20 16.12 -8.02
CA LEU A 175 16.25 15.20 -7.41
C LEU A 175 15.74 15.64 -6.01
N PRO A 176 16.59 16.16 -5.09
CA PRO A 176 16.13 16.71 -3.81
C PRO A 176 15.08 17.81 -3.95
N VAL A 177 15.19 18.67 -4.98
CA VAL A 177 14.24 19.76 -5.23
C VAL A 177 12.90 19.19 -5.70
N LYS A 178 12.91 18.22 -6.63
CA LYS A 178 11.69 17.53 -7.07
C LYS A 178 11.00 16.81 -5.92
N ILE A 179 11.78 16.09 -5.10
CA ILE A 179 11.27 15.41 -3.91
C ILE A 179 10.59 16.41 -2.97
N ALA A 180 11.25 17.53 -2.64
CA ALA A 180 10.67 18.50 -1.71
C ALA A 180 9.35 19.09 -2.24
N ALA A 181 9.28 19.42 -3.53
CA ALA A 181 8.05 19.90 -4.16
C ALA A 181 6.92 18.85 -4.08
N PHE A 182 7.21 17.60 -4.46
CA PHE A 182 6.24 16.51 -4.42
C PHE A 182 5.72 16.21 -3.00
N VAL A 183 6.62 16.17 -2.01
CA VAL A 183 6.25 15.96 -0.61
C VAL A 183 5.40 17.11 -0.08
N ASN A 184 5.71 18.35 -0.44
CA ASN A 184 4.92 19.52 -0.08
C ASN A 184 3.51 19.49 -0.69
N ASP A 185 3.39 19.15 -1.98
CA ASP A 185 2.09 19.08 -2.67
C ASP A 185 1.19 17.99 -2.08
N ILE A 186 1.77 16.83 -1.73
CA ILE A 186 1.05 15.77 -1.01
C ILE A 186 0.64 16.25 0.38
N PHE A 187 1.54 16.86 1.14
CA PHE A 187 1.23 17.34 2.49
C PHE A 187 0.10 18.39 2.48
N ALA A 188 0.16 19.34 1.55
CA ALA A 188 -0.88 20.34 1.36
C ALA A 188 -2.23 19.70 0.99
N SER A 189 -2.22 18.75 0.05
CA SER A 189 -3.42 18.03 -0.38
C SER A 189 -4.06 17.22 0.76
N TYR A 190 -3.26 16.52 1.57
CA TYR A 190 -3.76 15.76 2.71
C TYR A 190 -4.28 16.67 3.83
N SER A 191 -3.75 17.89 3.97
CA SER A 191 -4.22 18.87 4.95
C SER A 191 -5.65 19.34 4.67
N LEU A 192 -6.12 19.22 3.42
CA LEU A 192 -7.51 19.51 3.04
C LEU A 192 -8.49 18.39 3.41
N LEU A 193 -7.98 17.19 3.72
CA LEU A 193 -8.81 16.05 4.09
C LEU A 193 -9.29 16.20 5.54
N ASN A 194 -10.60 16.14 5.73
CA ASN A 194 -11.21 16.09 7.06
C ASN A 194 -11.13 14.67 7.65
N LEU A 195 -9.90 14.25 7.96
CA LEU A 195 -9.62 12.93 8.52
C LEU A 195 -10.11 12.83 9.96
N ARG A 196 -10.79 11.73 10.29
CA ARG A 196 -11.14 11.39 11.68
C ARG A 196 -9.89 10.97 12.45
N ASN A 197 -9.94 10.94 13.78
CA ASN A 197 -8.81 10.49 14.62
C ASN A 197 -8.61 8.96 14.55
N ASP A 198 -8.13 8.48 13.41
CA ASP A 198 -7.92 7.07 13.10
C ASP A 198 -6.45 6.77 12.75
N ALA A 199 -6.18 5.57 12.24
CA ALA A 199 -4.83 5.16 11.84
C ALA A 199 -4.27 6.02 10.70
N LEU A 200 -5.09 6.39 9.73
CA LEU A 200 -4.69 7.24 8.60
C LEU A 200 -4.28 8.63 9.09
N ARG A 201 -5.03 9.23 10.02
CA ARG A 201 -4.66 10.52 10.62
C ARG A 201 -3.30 10.49 11.29
N ARG A 202 -3.02 9.47 12.10
CA ARG A 202 -1.71 9.32 12.77
C ARG A 202 -0.56 9.20 11.79
N ARG A 203 -0.75 8.49 10.68
CA ARG A 203 0.25 8.38 9.60
C ARG A 203 0.40 9.67 8.80
N PHE A 204 -0.69 10.40 8.56
CA PHE A 204 -0.61 11.72 7.95
C PHE A 204 0.18 12.69 8.83
N ASP A 205 -0.10 12.72 10.14
CA ASP A 205 0.58 13.64 11.06
C ASP A 205 2.11 13.39 11.14
N SER A 206 2.61 12.22 10.71
CA SER A 206 4.05 11.96 10.61
C SER A 206 4.70 12.63 9.41
N LEU A 207 3.94 12.95 8.35
CA LEU A 207 4.48 13.55 7.12
C LEU A 207 5.14 14.91 7.35
N LYS A 208 4.73 15.65 8.39
CA LYS A 208 5.38 16.94 8.74
C LYS A 208 6.87 16.80 9.01
N TYR A 209 7.31 15.64 9.52
CA TYR A 209 8.73 15.38 9.78
C TYR A 209 9.49 15.06 8.48
N ASP A 210 8.85 14.34 7.56
CA ASP A 210 9.42 14.04 6.25
C ASP A 210 9.52 15.30 5.38
N LEU A 211 8.47 16.13 5.39
CA LEU A 211 8.47 17.46 4.75
C LEU A 211 9.62 18.31 5.27
N LYS A 212 9.72 18.48 6.59
CA LYS A 212 10.80 19.26 7.19
C LYS A 212 12.19 18.75 6.79
N ARG A 213 12.39 17.42 6.78
CA ARG A 213 13.67 16.83 6.35
C ARG A 213 13.98 17.15 4.90
N CYS A 214 13.00 17.11 4.00
CA CYS A 214 13.22 17.46 2.59
C CYS A 214 13.53 18.96 2.42
N GLU A 215 12.83 19.83 3.15
CA GLU A 215 13.08 21.28 3.16
C GLU A 215 14.50 21.60 3.69
N ASP A 216 14.92 20.96 4.78
CA ASP A 216 16.25 21.15 5.35
C ASP A 216 17.35 20.77 4.34
N VAL A 217 17.16 19.70 3.55
CA VAL A 217 18.09 19.31 2.46
C VAL A 217 18.14 20.37 1.36
N VAL A 218 16.99 20.86 0.89
CA VAL A 218 16.95 21.89 -0.16
C VAL A 218 17.54 23.21 0.33
N TYR A 219 17.30 23.57 1.58
CA TYR A 219 17.91 24.73 2.23
C TYR A 219 19.44 24.62 2.21
N ASP A 220 19.98 23.47 2.59
CA ASP A 220 21.42 23.21 2.58
C ASP A 220 22.04 23.33 1.18
N LEU A 221 21.36 22.84 0.14
CA LEU A 221 21.79 22.99 -1.25
C LEU A 221 21.77 24.46 -1.70
N THR A 222 20.73 25.19 -1.31
CA THR A 222 20.54 26.60 -1.68
C THR A 222 21.62 27.48 -1.07
N LEU A 223 21.93 27.29 0.22
CA LEU A 223 23.01 28.02 0.90
C LEU A 223 24.38 27.83 0.25
N ARG A 224 24.60 26.66 -0.38
CA ARG A 224 25.86 26.30 -1.04
C ARG A 224 25.89 26.64 -2.53
N GLY A 225 24.81 27.22 -3.07
CA GLY A 225 24.70 27.52 -4.50
C GLY A 225 24.64 26.28 -5.39
N LEU A 226 24.23 25.13 -4.84
CA LEU A 226 24.13 23.85 -5.54
C LEU A 226 22.71 23.54 -6.03
N ALA A 227 21.70 24.24 -5.50
CA ALA A 227 20.33 24.09 -5.94
C ALA A 227 20.18 24.61 -7.38
N PRO A 228 19.45 23.89 -8.27
CA PRO A 228 19.10 24.42 -9.58
C PRO A 228 18.35 25.75 -9.43
N ALA A 229 18.69 26.73 -10.26
CA ALA A 229 18.05 28.04 -10.23
C ALA A 229 16.52 27.87 -10.40
N PRO A 230 15.70 28.61 -9.63
CA PRO A 230 14.25 28.57 -9.80
C PRO A 230 13.93 28.93 -11.26
N LYS A 231 13.22 28.04 -11.96
CA LYS A 231 12.68 28.35 -13.29
C LYS A 231 11.67 29.49 -13.09
N ALA A 232 11.99 30.66 -13.65
CA ALA A 232 11.14 31.84 -13.65
C ALA A 232 9.84 31.61 -14.43
#